data_AF-A0AA35LD33-F1
#
_entry.id   AF-A0AA35LD33-F1
#
_cell.length_a   1.000
_cell.length_b   1.000
_cell.length_c   1.000
_cell.angle_alpha   90.00
_cell.angle_beta   90.00
_cell.angle_gamma   90.00
#
_symmetry.space_group_name_H-M   'P 1'
#
loop_
_entity.id
_entity.type
_entity.pdbx_description
1 polymer ?
#
loop_
_entity_poly.entity_id
_entity_poly.type
_entity_poly.pdbx_seq_one_letter_code
_entity_poly.pdbx_strand_id
1 'polypeptide(L)'
;MYNERFYGFFLTLLATEKIIFPTRCRAVYMVFTIIPKLLQHINHPMHQVKLRFSVHTLVMTRLKEHNLFAKSAREQYEKLSNMHNNMTKLYDNLGDYFCFDPKTVSVEEFFGDISAFRTLFLEALKENNKRREMEEKIKRAKLAKEKAEREKLERQQKKKQLIDMNKEGDETGVMDNLLEALQSGAAFRDRRKRTPRTQDNRRVNLERSRSRHNGSITAV
;
A
#
# COMPACT_ATOMS: atom_id res chain seq x y z
N MET A 1 -38.55 -57.96 -32.16
CA MET A 1 -39.32 -59.09 -32.73
C MET A 1 -40.00 -60.02 -31.71
N TYR A 2 -40.14 -59.66 -30.41
CA TYR A 2 -40.82 -60.56 -29.44
C TYR A 2 -42.09 -60.00 -28.75
N ASN A 3 -42.48 -58.74 -29.00
CA ASN A 3 -43.67 -58.15 -28.34
C ASN A 3 -44.95 -58.13 -29.19
N GLU A 4 -44.86 -58.17 -30.52
CA GLU A 4 -46.06 -58.20 -31.39
C GLU A 4 -46.70 -59.60 -31.49
N ARG A 5 -45.92 -60.68 -31.31
CA ARG A 5 -46.44 -62.05 -31.46
C ARG A 5 -47.21 -62.58 -30.24
N PHE A 6 -46.93 -62.07 -29.04
CA PHE A 6 -47.58 -62.57 -27.81
C PHE A 6 -48.99 -61.98 -27.60
N TYR A 7 -49.16 -60.69 -27.89
CA TYR A 7 -50.48 -60.05 -27.80
C TYR A 7 -51.42 -60.48 -28.93
N GLY A 8 -50.88 -60.71 -30.14
CA GLY A 8 -51.66 -61.26 -31.26
C GLY A 8 -52.20 -62.68 -30.99
N PHE A 9 -51.46 -63.50 -30.24
CA PHE A 9 -51.88 -64.86 -29.87
C PHE A 9 -52.99 -64.85 -28.80
N PHE A 10 -52.97 -63.89 -27.88
CA PHE A 10 -53.99 -63.78 -26.83
C PHE A 10 -55.32 -63.19 -27.31
N LEU A 11 -55.29 -62.22 -28.24
CA LEU A 11 -56.52 -61.64 -28.81
C LEU A 11 -57.24 -62.59 -29.78
N THR A 12 -56.51 -63.44 -30.50
CA THR A 12 -57.12 -64.46 -31.37
C THR A 12 -57.75 -65.62 -30.59
N LEU A 13 -57.24 -65.95 -29.40
CA LEU A 13 -57.79 -66.99 -28.53
C LEU A 13 -59.09 -66.57 -27.81
N LEU A 14 -59.35 -65.26 -27.65
CA LEU A 14 -60.57 -64.73 -27.04
C LEU A 14 -61.76 -64.67 -28.01
N ALA A 15 -61.52 -64.69 -29.32
CA ALA A 15 -62.55 -64.49 -30.33
C ALA A 15 -63.31 -65.76 -30.76
N THR A 16 -62.82 -66.98 -30.47
CA THR A 16 -63.30 -68.19 -31.18
C THR A 16 -64.06 -69.25 -30.40
N GLU A 17 -64.23 -69.20 -29.08
CA GLU A 17 -64.98 -70.27 -28.39
C GLU A 17 -65.93 -69.77 -27.29
N LYS A 18 -67.21 -69.65 -27.69
CA LYS A 18 -68.37 -70.02 -26.86
C LYS A 18 -68.36 -71.55 -26.72
N ILE A 19 -68.32 -72.05 -25.49
CA ILE A 19 -68.80 -73.36 -24.97
C ILE A 19 -67.86 -73.80 -23.83
N ILE A 20 -68.44 -73.88 -22.63
CA ILE A 20 -68.16 -74.78 -21.48
C ILE A 20 -66.68 -75.03 -21.12
N PHE A 21 -66.25 -74.61 -19.92
CA PHE A 21 -65.72 -75.51 -18.85
C PHE A 21 -65.23 -74.67 -17.64
N PRO A 22 -65.32 -75.19 -16.39
CA PRO A 22 -65.13 -74.48 -15.11
C PRO A 22 -63.67 -74.06 -14.83
N THR A 23 -62.74 -74.34 -15.73
CA THR A 23 -61.32 -74.01 -15.61
C THR A 23 -61.00 -72.59 -16.08
N ARG A 24 -61.82 -71.97 -16.95
CA ARG A 24 -61.64 -70.57 -17.37
C ARG A 24 -61.85 -69.57 -16.23
N CYS A 25 -62.76 -69.84 -15.30
CA CYS A 25 -62.95 -68.98 -14.11
C CYS A 25 -61.70 -68.92 -13.23
N ARG A 26 -60.97 -70.03 -13.11
CA ARG A 26 -59.76 -70.10 -12.27
C ARG A 26 -58.58 -69.38 -12.92
N ALA A 27 -58.42 -69.50 -14.23
CA ALA A 27 -57.39 -68.77 -14.98
C ALA A 27 -57.67 -67.27 -15.04
N VAL A 28 -58.91 -66.85 -15.31
CA VAL A 28 -59.31 -65.42 -15.32
C VAL A 28 -59.20 -64.83 -13.92
N TYR A 29 -59.60 -65.55 -12.86
CA TYR A 29 -59.43 -65.10 -11.48
C TYR A 29 -57.95 -64.99 -11.09
N MET A 30 -57.10 -65.96 -11.47
CA MET A 30 -55.65 -65.87 -11.25
C MET A 30 -55.05 -64.65 -11.95
N VAL A 31 -55.40 -64.42 -13.23
CA VAL A 31 -54.83 -63.31 -14.02
C VAL A 31 -55.35 -61.94 -13.56
N PHE A 32 -56.63 -61.80 -13.26
CA PHE A 32 -57.22 -60.50 -12.89
C PHE A 32 -57.13 -60.16 -11.40
N THR A 33 -56.98 -61.14 -10.51
CA THR A 33 -56.93 -60.86 -9.05
C THR A 33 -55.62 -61.22 -8.38
N ILE A 34 -54.95 -62.31 -8.80
CA ILE A 34 -53.72 -62.79 -8.14
C ILE A 34 -52.48 -62.12 -8.74
N ILE A 35 -52.36 -62.02 -10.06
CA ILE A 35 -51.23 -61.34 -10.71
C ILE A 35 -51.09 -59.86 -10.28
N PRO A 36 -52.15 -59.02 -10.26
CA PRO A 36 -51.99 -57.63 -9.81
C PRO A 36 -51.62 -57.52 -8.33
N LYS A 37 -52.14 -58.40 -7.47
CA LYS A 37 -51.77 -58.47 -6.05
C LYS A 37 -50.33 -58.93 -5.86
N LEU A 38 -49.87 -59.94 -6.59
CA LEU A 38 -48.47 -60.38 -6.57
C LEU A 38 -47.53 -59.30 -7.12
N LEU A 39 -47.93 -58.61 -8.19
CA LEU A 39 -47.15 -57.52 -8.77
C LEU A 39 -47.04 -56.34 -7.80
N GLN A 40 -48.11 -55.98 -7.09
CA GLN A 40 -48.06 -54.98 -6.01
C GLN A 40 -47.17 -55.45 -4.84
N HIS A 41 -47.30 -56.71 -4.44
CA HIS A 41 -46.50 -57.30 -3.36
C HIS A 41 -45.00 -57.42 -3.71
N ILE A 42 -44.64 -57.54 -4.99
CA ILE A 42 -43.24 -57.54 -5.45
C ILE A 42 -42.73 -56.11 -5.66
N ASN A 43 -43.57 -55.19 -6.16
CA ASN A 43 -43.19 -53.80 -6.37
C ASN A 43 -42.98 -53.02 -5.07
N HIS A 44 -43.74 -53.30 -4.01
CA HIS A 44 -43.59 -52.64 -2.71
C HIS A 44 -42.20 -52.87 -2.06
N PRO A 45 -41.69 -54.10 -1.88
CA PRO A 45 -40.34 -54.34 -1.37
C PRO A 45 -39.27 -53.83 -2.34
N MET A 46 -39.47 -53.91 -3.66
CA MET A 46 -38.54 -53.33 -4.64
C MET A 46 -38.43 -51.80 -4.51
N HIS A 47 -39.54 -51.09 -4.28
CA HIS A 47 -39.53 -49.65 -4.04
C HIS A 47 -38.81 -49.31 -2.71
N GLN A 48 -39.06 -50.08 -1.65
CA GLN A 48 -38.39 -49.89 -0.36
C GLN A 48 -36.88 -50.16 -0.43
N VAL A 49 -36.46 -51.18 -1.18
CA VAL A 49 -35.03 -51.48 -1.43
C VAL A 49 -34.39 -50.35 -2.22
N LYS A 50 -35.07 -49.83 -3.26
CA LYS A 50 -34.58 -48.70 -4.07
C LYS A 50 -34.45 -47.42 -3.23
N LEU A 51 -35.41 -47.14 -2.35
CA LEU A 51 -35.38 -45.98 -1.46
C LEU A 51 -34.25 -46.08 -0.44
N ARG A 52 -34.07 -47.25 0.20
CA ARG A 52 -32.96 -47.51 1.13
C ARG A 52 -31.60 -47.37 0.45
N PHE A 53 -31.46 -47.91 -0.76
CA PHE A 53 -30.23 -47.78 -1.54
C PHE A 53 -29.93 -46.31 -1.89
N SER A 54 -30.95 -45.53 -2.24
CA SER A 54 -30.83 -44.09 -2.52
C SER A 54 -30.39 -43.29 -1.29
N VAL A 55 -31.04 -43.48 -0.14
CA VAL A 55 -30.68 -42.81 1.12
C VAL A 55 -29.28 -43.21 1.58
N HIS A 56 -28.94 -44.50 1.52
CA HIS A 56 -27.60 -44.98 1.84
C HIS A 56 -26.54 -44.35 0.93
N THR A 57 -26.80 -44.25 -0.38
CA THR A 57 -25.89 -43.60 -1.33
C THR A 57 -25.68 -42.13 -0.98
N LEU A 58 -26.75 -41.39 -0.66
CA LEU A 58 -26.68 -39.98 -0.27
C LEU A 58 -25.93 -39.76 1.05
N VAL A 59 -26.14 -40.63 2.04
CA VAL A 59 -25.42 -40.56 3.32
C VAL A 59 -23.93 -40.87 3.10
N MET A 60 -23.61 -41.87 2.29
CA MET A 60 -22.22 -42.23 2.00
C MET A 60 -21.48 -41.16 1.17
N THR A 61 -22.14 -40.50 0.22
CA THR A 61 -21.54 -39.36 -0.50
C THR A 61 -21.29 -38.18 0.42
N ARG A 62 -22.26 -37.81 1.25
CA ARG A 62 -22.10 -36.74 2.24
C ARG A 62 -20.99 -37.05 3.27
N LEU A 63 -20.89 -38.29 3.75
CA LEU A 63 -19.80 -38.72 4.65
C LEU A 63 -18.42 -38.62 3.97
N LYS A 64 -18.33 -38.95 2.68
CA LYS A 64 -17.10 -38.78 1.90
C LYS A 64 -16.70 -37.31 1.79
N GLU A 65 -17.65 -36.41 1.51
CA GLU A 65 -17.40 -34.96 1.45
C GLU A 65 -16.90 -34.41 2.80
N HIS A 66 -17.56 -34.77 3.91
CA HIS A 66 -17.10 -34.36 5.25
C HIS A 66 -15.71 -34.92 5.59
N ASN A 67 -15.40 -36.16 5.21
CA ASN A 67 -14.08 -36.75 5.44
C ASN A 67 -12.98 -36.07 4.61
N LEU A 68 -13.26 -35.71 3.36
CA LEU A 68 -12.35 -34.96 2.50
C LEU A 68 -12.08 -33.57 3.07
N PHE A 69 -13.13 -32.86 3.49
CA PHE A 69 -13.01 -31.58 4.17
C PHE A 69 -12.20 -31.70 5.46
N ALA A 70 -12.53 -32.66 6.34
CA ALA A 70 -11.83 -32.84 7.60
C ALA A 70 -10.35 -33.17 7.40
N LYS A 71 -10.00 -33.98 6.38
CA LYS A 71 -8.62 -34.25 6.02
C LYS A 71 -7.90 -32.98 5.59
N SER A 72 -8.48 -32.23 4.65
CA SER A 72 -7.88 -30.97 4.16
C SER A 72 -7.75 -29.94 5.28
N ALA A 73 -8.76 -29.78 6.13
CA ALA A 73 -8.75 -28.86 7.25
C ALA A 73 -7.64 -29.21 8.26
N ARG A 74 -7.43 -30.50 8.58
CA ARG A 74 -6.31 -30.95 9.43
C ARG A 74 -4.97 -30.63 8.78
N GLU A 75 -4.79 -30.91 7.49
CA GLU A 75 -3.55 -30.59 6.79
C GLU A 75 -3.23 -29.08 6.82
N GLN A 76 -4.24 -28.22 6.66
CA GLN A 76 -4.05 -26.77 6.77
C GLN A 76 -3.74 -26.33 8.21
N TYR A 77 -4.43 -26.91 9.19
CA TYR A 77 -4.17 -26.65 10.61
C TYR A 77 -2.75 -27.02 11.00
N GLU A 78 -2.24 -28.19 10.60
CA GLU A 78 -0.88 -28.62 10.90
C GLU A 78 0.17 -27.64 10.34
N LYS A 79 -0.05 -27.13 9.12
CA LYS A 79 0.82 -26.09 8.55
C LYS A 79 0.81 -24.83 9.40
N LEU A 80 -0.37 -24.34 9.76
CA LEU A 80 -0.52 -23.13 10.55
C LEU A 80 0.08 -23.29 11.96
N SER A 81 -0.13 -24.45 12.58
CA SER A 81 0.46 -24.83 13.87
C SER A 81 1.99 -24.81 13.81
N ASN A 82 2.57 -25.41 12.77
CA ASN A 82 4.02 -25.38 12.56
C ASN A 82 4.56 -23.96 12.36
N MET A 83 3.87 -23.12 11.59
CA MET A 83 4.24 -21.71 11.40
C MET A 83 4.17 -20.92 12.71
N HIS A 84 3.12 -21.13 13.51
CA HIS A 84 2.96 -20.48 14.82
C HIS A 84 4.04 -20.91 15.81
N ASN A 85 4.37 -22.19 15.87
CA ASN A 85 5.45 -22.72 16.69
C ASN A 85 6.81 -22.13 16.28
N ASN A 86 7.05 -22.00 14.96
CA ASN A 86 8.26 -21.37 14.46
C ASN A 86 8.33 -19.88 14.82
N MET A 87 7.23 -19.14 14.63
CA MET A 87 7.14 -17.73 15.00
C MET A 87 7.41 -17.52 16.50
N THR A 88 6.82 -18.36 17.37
CA THR A 88 7.00 -18.28 18.83
C THR A 88 8.47 -18.53 19.21
N LYS A 89 9.11 -19.55 18.64
CA LYS A 89 10.54 -19.82 18.87
C LYS A 89 11.44 -18.67 18.44
N LEU A 90 11.15 -18.03 17.32
CA LEU A 90 11.91 -16.86 16.87
C LEU A 90 11.75 -15.68 17.84
N TYR A 91 10.55 -15.50 18.40
CA TYR A 91 10.31 -14.48 19.42
C TYR A 91 11.04 -14.78 20.73
N ASP A 92 11.06 -16.04 21.17
CA ASP A 92 11.82 -16.47 22.34
C ASP A 92 13.32 -16.19 22.16
N ASN A 93 13.88 -16.53 20.99
CA ASN A 93 15.27 -16.26 20.65
C ASN A 93 15.60 -14.75 20.67
N LEU A 94 14.64 -13.88 20.33
CA LEU A 94 14.81 -12.43 20.44
C LEU A 94 14.87 -12.00 21.91
N GLY A 95 14.08 -12.63 22.78
CA GLY A 95 14.16 -12.45 24.23
C GLY A 95 15.55 -12.74 24.77
N ASP A 96 16.13 -13.88 24.38
CA ASP A 96 17.49 -14.25 24.77
C ASP A 96 18.53 -13.28 24.20
N TYR A 97 18.38 -12.85 22.95
CA TYR A 97 19.33 -11.96 22.27
C TYR A 97 19.33 -10.53 22.83
N PHE A 98 18.16 -9.99 23.12
CA PHE A 98 17.99 -8.63 23.65
C PHE A 98 17.83 -8.59 25.18
N CYS A 99 17.92 -9.74 25.86
CA CYS A 99 17.80 -9.90 27.30
C CYS A 99 16.48 -9.36 27.90
N PHE A 100 15.33 -9.74 27.34
CA PHE A 100 14.00 -9.48 27.92
C PHE A 100 13.19 -10.77 28.05
N ASP A 101 12.15 -10.77 28.88
CA ASP A 101 11.27 -11.94 29.05
C ASP A 101 10.11 -11.92 28.01
N PRO A 102 10.09 -12.83 27.02
CA PRO A 102 9.05 -12.93 25.99
C PRO A 102 7.64 -13.20 26.53
N LYS A 103 7.51 -13.61 27.80
CA LYS A 103 6.20 -13.87 28.42
C LYS A 103 5.61 -12.60 29.03
N THR A 104 6.46 -11.62 29.35
CA THR A 104 6.04 -10.35 29.95
C THR A 104 5.69 -9.32 28.90
N VAL A 105 6.40 -9.33 27.77
CA VAL A 105 6.18 -8.43 26.65
C VAL A 105 5.50 -9.21 25.54
N SER A 106 4.39 -8.70 25.00
CA SER A 106 3.74 -9.35 23.86
C SER A 106 4.49 -9.06 22.55
N VAL A 107 4.32 -9.94 21.56
CA VAL A 107 4.90 -9.74 20.21
C VAL A 107 4.47 -8.39 19.61
N GLU A 108 3.21 -8.01 19.80
CA GLU A 108 2.61 -6.77 19.29
C GLU A 108 3.24 -5.54 19.95
N GLU A 109 3.44 -5.58 21.27
CA GLU A 109 4.07 -4.49 22.03
C GLU A 109 5.54 -4.33 21.63
N PHE A 110 6.31 -5.41 21.59
CA PHE A 110 7.72 -5.38 21.21
C PHE A 110 7.95 -4.77 19.82
N PHE A 111 7.20 -5.24 18.80
CA PHE A 111 7.33 -4.69 17.45
C PHE A 111 6.69 -3.30 17.32
N GLY A 112 5.68 -2.99 18.14
CA GLY A 112 5.11 -1.65 18.27
C GLY A 112 6.17 -0.64 18.72
N ASP A 113 6.90 -0.96 19.78
CA ASP A 113 7.97 -0.12 20.32
C ASP A 113 9.13 0.04 19.33
N ILE A 114 9.54 -1.03 18.65
CA ILE A 114 10.58 -0.95 17.59
C ILE A 114 10.12 -0.05 16.43
N SER A 115 8.86 -0.16 16.02
CA SER A 115 8.31 0.67 14.95
C SER A 115 8.27 2.15 15.34
N ALA A 116 7.86 2.44 16.57
CA ALA A 116 7.87 3.77 17.14
C ALA A 116 9.31 4.32 17.22
N PHE A 117 10.25 3.55 17.76
CA PHE A 117 11.67 3.90 17.83
C PHE A 117 12.23 4.23 16.45
N ARG A 118 12.00 3.38 15.44
CA ARG A 118 12.44 3.63 14.06
C ARG A 118 11.90 4.95 13.52
N THR A 119 10.62 5.24 13.77
CA THR A 119 9.98 6.48 13.31
C THR A 119 10.62 7.70 13.97
N LEU A 120 10.73 7.69 15.30
CA LEU A 120 11.34 8.78 16.07
C LEU A 120 12.81 8.99 15.68
N PHE A 121 13.55 7.91 15.45
CA PHE A 121 14.96 7.99 15.05
C PHE A 121 15.12 8.66 13.68
N LEU A 122 14.28 8.31 12.70
CA LEU A 122 14.32 8.94 11.37
C LEU A 122 13.89 10.41 11.42
N GLU A 123 12.93 10.76 12.26
CA GLU A 123 12.53 12.15 12.50
C GLU A 123 13.66 12.97 13.13
N ALA A 124 14.30 12.43 14.18
CA ALA A 124 15.44 13.07 14.84
C ALA A 124 16.63 13.25 13.87
N LEU A 125 16.90 12.28 12.99
CA LEU A 125 17.92 12.43 11.94
C LEU A 125 17.60 13.60 10.99
N LYS A 126 16.34 13.71 10.56
CA LYS A 126 15.88 14.81 9.70
C LYS A 126 15.99 16.16 10.41
N GLU A 127 15.61 16.23 11.67
CA GLU A 127 15.71 17.44 12.48
C GLU A 127 17.17 17.84 12.73
N ASN A 128 18.05 16.89 13.02
CA ASN A 128 19.49 17.13 13.19
C ASN A 128 20.12 17.72 11.93
N ASN A 129 19.77 17.21 10.75
CA ASN A 129 20.24 17.76 9.48
C ASN A 129 19.75 19.19 9.26
N LYS A 130 18.45 19.44 9.48
CA LYS A 130 17.89 20.80 9.41
C LYS A 130 18.58 21.76 10.39
N ARG A 131 18.83 21.32 11.62
CA ARG A 131 19.53 22.12 12.63
C ARG A 131 20.94 22.50 12.15
N ARG A 132 21.69 21.55 11.61
CA ARG A 132 23.04 21.79 11.06
C ARG A 132 23.02 22.81 9.91
N GLU A 133 22.08 22.69 8.97
CA GLU A 133 21.92 23.64 7.86
C GLU A 133 21.57 25.05 8.35
N MET A 134 20.67 25.16 9.32
CA MET A 134 20.29 26.44 9.91
C MET A 134 21.46 27.10 10.67
N GLU A 135 22.22 26.33 11.43
CA GLU A 135 23.41 26.81 12.14
C GLU A 135 24.47 27.34 11.16
N GLU A 136 24.73 26.62 10.07
CA GLU A 136 25.63 27.09 9.01
C GLU A 136 25.14 28.39 8.35
N LYS A 137 23.84 28.48 8.07
CA LYS A 137 23.23 29.68 7.50
C LYS A 137 23.36 30.88 8.43
N ILE A 138 23.10 30.69 9.72
CA ILE A 138 23.26 31.74 10.75
C ILE A 138 24.73 32.16 10.87
N LYS A 139 25.66 31.20 10.90
CA LYS A 139 27.10 31.48 10.97
C LYS A 139 27.57 32.29 9.76
N ARG A 140 27.16 31.92 8.55
CA ARG A 140 27.47 32.68 7.32
C ARG A 140 26.89 34.08 7.34
N ALA A 141 25.63 34.24 7.80
CA ALA A 141 25.00 35.55 7.92
C ALA A 141 25.70 36.46 8.94
N LYS A 142 26.12 35.92 10.10
CA LYS A 142 26.87 36.65 11.12
C LYS A 142 28.23 37.13 10.57
N LEU A 143 29.01 36.24 9.94
CA LEU A 143 30.29 36.59 9.33
C LEU A 143 30.17 37.64 8.23
N ALA A 144 29.11 37.56 7.41
CA ALA A 144 28.85 38.56 6.37
C ALA A 144 28.51 39.94 6.95
N LYS A 145 27.70 39.99 8.03
CA LYS A 145 27.38 41.24 8.73
C LYS A 145 28.62 41.86 9.36
N GLU A 146 29.40 41.08 10.10
CA GLU A 146 30.63 41.57 10.75
C GLU A 146 31.64 42.09 9.71
N LYS A 147 31.80 41.40 8.58
CA LYS A 147 32.66 41.86 7.49
C LYS A 147 32.17 43.17 6.87
N ALA A 148 30.85 43.31 6.66
CA ALA A 148 30.27 44.54 6.11
C ALA A 148 30.41 45.73 7.08
N GLU A 149 30.27 45.49 8.39
CA GLU A 149 30.48 46.52 9.43
C GLU A 149 31.95 46.94 9.51
N ARG A 150 32.89 45.98 9.46
CA ARG A 150 34.33 46.25 9.43
C ARG A 150 34.72 47.07 8.20
N GLU A 151 34.25 46.68 7.01
CA GLU A 151 34.50 47.43 5.78
C GLU A 151 33.89 48.84 5.83
N LYS A 152 32.69 49.00 6.40
CA LYS A 152 32.07 50.32 6.60
C LYS A 152 32.90 51.20 7.54
N LEU A 153 33.40 50.66 8.65
CA LEU A 153 34.23 51.40 9.60
C LEU A 153 35.57 51.80 8.99
N GLU A 154 36.24 50.90 8.25
CA GLU A 154 37.48 51.20 7.54
C GLU A 154 37.30 52.31 6.49
N ARG A 155 36.20 52.28 5.74
CA ARG A 155 35.85 53.36 4.79
C ARG A 155 35.63 54.69 5.50
N GLN A 156 34.93 54.68 6.63
CA GLN A 156 34.72 55.89 7.42
C GLN A 156 36.03 56.45 7.97
N GLN A 157 36.94 55.60 8.46
CA GLN A 157 38.26 56.02 8.96
C GLN A 157 39.12 56.61 7.84
N LYS A 158 39.20 55.96 6.66
CA LYS A 158 39.93 56.49 5.50
C LYS A 158 39.36 57.82 5.01
N LYS A 159 38.04 57.97 5.01
CA LYS A 159 37.39 59.24 4.68
C LYS A 159 37.72 60.34 5.69
N LYS A 160 37.72 60.03 6.99
CA LYS A 160 38.11 60.98 8.04
C LYS A 160 39.58 61.41 7.93
N GLN A 161 40.50 60.51 7.54
CA GLN A 161 41.90 60.86 7.30
C GLN A 161 42.10 61.84 6.13
N LEU A 162 41.22 61.78 5.11
CA LEU A 162 41.26 62.70 3.96
C LEU A 162 40.56 64.05 4.23
N ILE A 163 39.75 64.13 5.28
CA ILE A 163 38.96 65.30 5.66
C ILE A 163 39.17 65.53 7.16
N ASP A 164 40.34 66.06 7.52
CA ASP A 164 40.60 66.53 8.88
C ASP A 164 40.12 67.98 9.01
N MET A 165 38.82 68.16 9.24
CA MET A 165 38.21 69.49 9.46
C MET A 165 38.28 69.97 10.91
N ASN A 166 38.87 69.18 11.82
CA ASN A 166 38.86 69.48 13.26
C ASN A 166 40.20 70.00 13.79
N LYS A 167 41.23 70.14 12.95
CA LYS A 167 42.43 70.90 13.31
C LYS A 167 42.24 72.35 12.89
N GLU A 168 41.77 73.16 13.83
CA GLU A 168 41.88 74.62 13.75
C GLU A 168 43.36 74.99 13.54
N GLY A 169 43.78 75.30 12.31
CA GLY A 169 45.16 75.75 12.06
C GLY A 169 45.65 75.84 10.61
N ASP A 170 45.30 74.91 9.71
CA ASP A 170 45.98 74.79 8.40
C ASP A 170 45.01 74.88 7.21
N GLU A 171 44.40 76.04 6.97
CA GLU A 171 43.46 76.24 5.85
C GLU A 171 44.16 76.34 4.47
N THR A 172 45.47 76.61 4.42
CA THR A 172 46.21 76.85 3.17
C THR A 172 46.65 75.59 2.41
N GLY A 173 46.52 74.38 2.99
CA GLY A 173 46.95 73.12 2.36
C GLY A 173 45.84 72.10 2.10
N VAL A 174 44.63 72.34 2.60
CA VAL A 174 43.51 71.38 2.50
C VAL A 174 42.98 71.30 1.07
N MET A 175 42.92 72.43 0.35
CA MET A 175 42.43 72.48 -1.03
C MET A 175 43.36 71.73 -2.01
N ASP A 176 44.67 71.90 -1.88
CA ASP A 176 45.65 71.24 -2.75
C ASP A 176 45.66 69.72 -2.52
N ASN A 177 45.57 69.29 -1.25
CA ASN A 177 45.41 67.87 -0.92
C ASN A 177 44.10 67.27 -1.47
N LEU A 178 43.00 68.02 -1.46
CA LEU A 178 41.72 67.60 -2.07
C LEU A 178 41.84 67.48 -3.60
N LEU A 179 42.43 68.47 -4.27
CA LEU A 179 42.62 68.47 -5.72
C LEU A 179 43.58 67.36 -6.16
N GLU A 180 44.68 67.14 -5.42
CA GLU A 180 45.62 66.04 -5.67
C GLU A 180 44.95 64.68 -5.49
N ALA A 181 44.11 64.49 -4.46
CA ALA A 181 43.36 63.26 -4.25
C ALA A 181 42.31 63.01 -5.35
N LEU A 182 41.71 64.07 -5.89
CA LEU A 182 40.78 64.00 -7.03
C LEU A 182 41.52 63.66 -8.34
N GLN A 183 42.67 64.30 -8.59
CA GLN A 183 43.47 64.12 -9.81
C GLN A 183 44.19 62.76 -9.86
N SER A 184 44.77 62.31 -8.74
CA SER A 184 45.34 60.96 -8.57
C SER A 184 44.27 59.86 -8.56
N GLY A 185 42.99 60.24 -8.48
CA GLY A 185 41.85 59.33 -8.41
C GLY A 185 41.68 58.63 -7.05
N ALA A 186 42.51 58.97 -6.04
CA ALA A 186 42.43 58.43 -4.68
C ALA A 186 41.07 58.71 -4.02
N ALA A 187 40.46 59.86 -4.30
CA ALA A 187 39.15 60.29 -3.78
C ALA A 187 37.97 59.39 -4.20
N PHE A 188 38.10 58.60 -5.27
CA PHE A 188 36.99 57.79 -5.84
C PHE A 188 37.21 56.28 -5.76
N ARG A 189 38.30 55.82 -5.12
CA ARG A 189 38.68 54.39 -5.12
C ARG A 189 37.62 53.47 -4.52
N ASP A 190 36.74 53.97 -3.65
CA ASP A 190 35.72 53.16 -2.99
C ASP A 190 34.52 52.75 -3.85
N ARG A 191 34.18 53.52 -4.90
CA ARG A 191 32.98 53.25 -5.71
C ARG A 191 33.17 52.13 -6.76
N ARG A 192 34.42 51.69 -6.99
CA ARG A 192 34.80 50.74 -8.06
C ARG A 192 35.07 49.31 -7.61
N LYS A 193 34.88 48.95 -6.34
CA LYS A 193 34.83 47.52 -5.96
C LYS A 193 33.44 46.93 -6.27
N ARG A 194 33.12 46.80 -7.56
CA ARG A 194 32.20 45.75 -7.99
C ARG A 194 32.92 44.41 -7.79
N THR A 195 32.25 43.45 -7.17
CA THR A 195 32.66 42.05 -7.11
C THR A 195 33.15 41.58 -8.49
N PRO A 196 34.23 40.79 -8.58
CA PRO A 196 34.64 40.22 -9.86
C PRO A 196 33.48 39.38 -10.37
N ARG A 197 32.91 39.74 -11.52
CA ARG A 197 32.00 38.83 -12.22
C ARG A 197 32.90 37.71 -12.75
N THR A 198 32.76 36.52 -12.18
CA THR A 198 33.26 35.28 -12.78
C THR A 198 32.66 35.19 -14.18
N GLN A 199 33.50 35.44 -15.18
CA GLN A 199 33.19 35.31 -16.58
C GLN A 199 33.28 33.83 -16.91
N ASP A 200 32.21 33.08 -16.61
CA ASP A 200 32.05 31.74 -17.15
C ASP A 200 30.66 31.55 -17.74
N ASN A 201 30.64 30.83 -18.85
CA ASN A 201 29.63 30.82 -19.88
C ASN A 201 28.19 30.60 -19.39
N ARG A 202 27.29 31.49 -19.81
CA ARG A 202 25.94 31.17 -20.32
C ARG A 202 25.31 32.42 -20.91
N ARG A 203 25.39 32.55 -22.25
CA ARG A 203 24.43 33.36 -23.00
C ARG A 203 23.05 32.74 -22.77
N VAL A 204 22.24 33.37 -21.92
CA VAL A 204 20.79 33.18 -21.95
C VAL A 204 20.20 34.49 -22.44
N ASN A 205 19.52 34.40 -23.58
CA ASN A 205 18.78 35.46 -24.22
C ASN A 205 17.76 36.04 -23.20
N LEU A 206 18.00 37.26 -22.73
CA LEU A 206 17.03 38.00 -21.93
C LEU A 206 16.04 38.64 -22.91
N GLU A 207 14.93 37.94 -23.17
CA GLU A 207 13.76 38.57 -23.75
C GLU A 207 13.35 39.75 -22.86
N ARG A 208 13.39 40.92 -23.49
CA ARG A 208 13.07 42.21 -22.90
C ARG A 208 11.56 42.38 -22.93
N SER A 209 10.84 41.77 -21.98
CA SER A 209 9.43 42.10 -21.76
C SER A 209 9.31 43.45 -21.03
N ARG A 210 9.39 44.53 -21.81
CA ARG A 210 8.67 45.79 -21.55
C ARG A 210 7.20 45.49 -21.91
N SER A 211 6.14 45.98 -21.28
CA SER A 211 5.92 47.05 -20.31
C SER A 211 4.39 47.14 -20.08
N ARG A 212 3.98 47.52 -18.86
CA ARG A 212 2.76 48.29 -18.51
C ARG A 212 1.37 47.63 -18.56
N HIS A 213 0.75 47.62 -17.38
CA HIS A 213 -0.55 48.22 -17.06
C HIS A 213 -1.78 47.79 -17.87
N ASN A 214 -2.70 47.07 -17.23
CA ASN A 214 -4.12 47.44 -17.27
C ASN A 214 -4.86 46.92 -16.03
N GLY A 215 -5.50 47.85 -15.31
CA GLY A 215 -6.51 47.53 -14.32
C GLY A 215 -7.88 47.27 -14.96
N SER A 216 -8.81 46.83 -14.13
CA SER A 216 -10.22 46.48 -14.38
C SER A 216 -10.47 45.09 -14.98
N ILE A 217 -10.98 44.17 -14.14
CA ILE A 217 -12.25 43.46 -14.36
C ILE A 217 -12.86 43.17 -12.97
N THR A 218 -13.91 43.90 -12.62
CA THR A 218 -14.95 43.46 -11.69
C THR A 218 -15.88 42.50 -12.42
N ALA A 219 -16.10 41.31 -11.88
CA ALA A 219 -17.19 40.42 -12.30
C ALA A 219 -18.29 40.46 -11.24
N VAL A 220 -19.52 40.64 -11.73
CA VAL A 220 -20.80 40.37 -11.05
C VAL A 220 -20.93 38.86 -10.85
#